data_AF-A0A445DL83-F1
#
_entry.id   AF-A0A445DL83-F1
#
_cell.length_a   1.000
_cell.length_b   1.000
_cell.length_c   1.000
_cell.angle_alpha   90.00
_cell.angle_beta   90.00
_cell.angle_gamma   90.00
#
_symmetry.space_group_name_H-M   'P 1'
#
loop_
_entity.id
_entity.type
_entity.pdbx_description
1 polymer ?
#
loop_
_entity_poly.entity_id
_entity_poly.type
_entity_poly.pdbx_seq_one_letter_code
_entity_poly.pdbx_strand_id
1 'polypeptide(L)'
;MVYYSQYLIGLIYLYLSKNELTGHIPQSIGNMESLESIDFSGNQLTGEIPQSITNLNFLNKLDLSYNHLEGKIPTGTQLQSFDASSFVGNKLCGPPLLLNCTMEGEVPDDDANDNEKERKNHGVKWLFVSVAFGFIVGFWGFVGPLFIFKSWRYAYYRFLDDVWYKLQSCMRLYVSDVLIFWWSNARGQQLLGLIAIK
;
A
#
# COMPACT_ATOMS: atom_id res chain seq x y z
N MET A 1 25.16 38.09 -4.88
CA MET A 1 24.70 36.74 -5.24
C MET A 1 23.62 36.35 -4.25
N VAL A 2 22.37 36.31 -4.68
CA VAL A 2 21.23 35.95 -3.82
C VAL A 2 21.20 34.43 -3.74
N TYR A 3 21.63 33.87 -2.62
CA TYR A 3 21.37 32.46 -2.30
C TYR A 3 19.88 32.37 -1.95
N TYR A 4 19.05 31.95 -2.91
CA TYR A 4 17.73 31.45 -2.59
C TYR A 4 17.90 30.13 -1.83
N SER A 5 18.11 30.18 -0.51
CA SER A 5 17.80 29.03 0.33
C SER A 5 16.29 28.88 0.25
N GLN A 6 15.85 27.95 -0.58
CA GLN A 6 14.46 27.66 -0.82
C GLN A 6 13.91 26.96 0.42
N TYR A 7 13.58 27.77 1.44
CA TYR A 7 12.90 27.31 2.62
C TYR A 7 11.51 26.84 2.17
N LEU A 8 11.25 25.55 2.30
CA LEU A 8 9.93 24.95 2.12
C LEU A 8 9.05 25.31 3.34
N ILE A 9 8.82 26.61 3.57
CA ILE A 9 8.15 27.15 4.77
C ILE A 9 6.69 26.67 4.84
N GLY A 10 6.08 26.32 3.71
CA GLY A 10 4.69 25.84 3.65
C GLY A 10 4.54 24.32 3.48
N LEU A 11 5.60 23.52 3.65
CA LEU A 11 5.50 22.08 3.48
C LEU A 11 4.92 21.44 4.75
N ILE A 12 3.77 20.77 4.58
CA ILE A 12 3.03 20.14 5.68
C ILE A 12 3.27 18.62 5.71
N TYR A 13 3.37 18.00 4.53
CA TYR A 13 3.50 16.56 4.39
C TYR A 13 4.72 16.22 3.52
N LEU A 14 5.56 15.33 4.01
CA LEU A 14 6.73 14.83 3.28
C LEU A 14 6.77 13.30 3.30
N TYR A 15 6.29 12.70 2.21
CA TYR A 15 6.26 11.25 2.02
C TYR A 15 7.28 10.85 0.96
N LEU A 16 8.39 10.24 1.39
CA LEU A 16 9.44 9.71 0.52
C LEU A 16 9.74 8.23 0.82
N SER A 17 8.78 7.49 1.37
CA SER A 17 8.98 6.09 1.71
C SER A 17 9.18 5.18 0.49
N LYS A 18 9.92 4.07 0.71
CA LYS A 18 10.20 3.03 -0.29
C LYS A 18 10.91 3.55 -1.54
N ASN A 19 11.94 4.36 -1.33
CA ASN A 19 12.84 4.81 -2.38
C ASN A 19 14.27 4.31 -2.12
N GLU A 20 15.19 4.66 -3.00
CA GLU A 20 16.62 4.36 -2.86
C GLU A 20 17.40 5.58 -2.36
N LEU A 21 16.79 6.40 -1.49
CA LEU A 21 17.45 7.59 -0.96
C LEU A 21 18.62 7.19 -0.07
N THR A 22 19.78 7.79 -0.32
CA THR A 22 21.04 7.54 0.38
C THR A 22 21.58 8.82 1.02
N GLY A 23 22.55 8.68 1.91
CA GLY A 23 23.18 9.80 2.59
C GLY A 23 22.44 10.22 3.86
N HIS A 24 22.75 11.42 4.36
CA HIS A 24 22.34 11.88 5.68
C HIS A 24 21.06 12.71 5.62
N ILE A 25 20.28 12.66 6.69
CA ILE A 25 19.16 13.60 6.88
C ILE A 25 19.76 14.99 7.16
N PRO A 26 19.50 16.00 6.31
CA PRO A 26 20.15 17.30 6.44
C PRO A 26 19.60 18.07 7.65
N GLN A 27 20.46 18.82 8.34
CA GLN A 27 20.07 19.68 9.47
C GLN A 27 19.00 20.72 9.09
N SER A 28 18.93 21.10 7.81
CA SER A 28 17.93 22.04 7.30
C SER A 28 16.48 21.54 7.42
N ILE A 29 16.25 20.26 7.70
CA ILE A 29 14.89 19.72 7.95
C ILE A 29 14.19 20.45 9.09
N GLY A 30 14.94 20.88 10.11
CA GLY A 30 14.41 21.64 11.25
C GLY A 30 13.94 23.06 10.92
N ASN A 31 14.21 23.56 9.71
CA ASN A 31 13.74 24.88 9.26
C ASN A 31 12.32 24.82 8.64
N MET A 32 11.76 23.62 8.47
CA MET A 32 10.45 23.40 7.87
C MET A 32 9.38 23.37 8.96
N GLU A 33 9.18 24.51 9.63
CA GLU A 33 8.37 24.59 10.86
C GLU A 33 6.94 24.10 10.70
N SER A 34 6.35 24.17 9.50
CA SER A 34 4.98 23.73 9.23
C SER A 34 4.81 22.22 8.98
N LEU A 35 5.86 21.41 9.07
CA LEU A 35 5.77 19.97 8.83
C LEU A 35 4.96 19.26 9.93
N GLU A 36 3.94 18.52 9.50
CA GLU A 36 3.09 17.70 10.35
C GLU A 36 3.35 16.20 10.20
N SER A 37 3.78 15.75 9.01
CA SER A 37 4.02 14.32 8.74
C SER A 37 5.26 14.12 7.90
N ILE A 38 6.16 13.25 8.37
CA ILE A 38 7.35 12.82 7.65
C ILE A 38 7.36 11.30 7.59
N ASP A 39 7.56 10.76 6.39
CA ASP A 39 7.76 9.33 6.15
C ASP A 39 8.95 9.11 5.23
N PHE A 40 10.05 8.64 5.80
CA PHE A 40 11.26 8.21 5.09
C PHE A 40 11.47 6.69 5.18
N SER A 41 10.44 5.94 5.56
CA SER A 41 10.57 4.50 5.79
C SER A 41 11.02 3.73 4.54
N GLY A 42 11.82 2.68 4.72
CA GLY A 42 12.26 1.81 3.62
C GLY A 42 13.15 2.52 2.61
N ASN A 43 14.16 3.25 3.09
CA ASN A 43 15.20 3.88 2.28
C ASN A 43 16.58 3.37 2.69
N GLN A 44 17.65 3.99 2.17
CA GLN A 44 19.05 3.66 2.50
C GLN A 44 19.75 4.85 3.20
N LEU A 45 19.01 5.64 3.99
CA LEU A 45 19.56 6.79 4.71
C LEU A 45 20.54 6.34 5.80
N THR A 46 21.62 7.08 5.99
CA THR A 46 22.74 6.76 6.88
C THR A 46 23.02 7.88 7.87
N GLY A 47 23.75 7.57 8.94
CA GLY A 47 24.21 8.53 9.95
C GLY A 47 23.15 8.84 11.01
N GLU A 48 23.37 9.92 11.77
CA GLU A 48 22.53 10.27 12.91
C GLU A 48 21.25 11.02 12.52
N ILE A 49 20.21 10.89 13.36
CA ILE A 49 19.03 11.77 13.27
C ILE A 49 19.44 13.17 13.73
N PRO A 50 19.31 14.21 12.90
CA PRO A 50 19.75 15.55 13.26
C PRO A 50 18.92 16.10 14.41
N GLN A 51 19.60 16.68 15.40
CA GLN A 51 18.95 17.33 16.55
C GLN A 51 17.94 18.41 16.12
N SER A 52 18.12 19.05 14.97
CA SER A 52 17.20 20.07 14.46
C SER A 52 15.79 19.55 14.16
N ILE A 53 15.59 18.23 14.05
CA ILE A 53 14.24 17.65 13.92
C ILE A 53 13.37 17.93 15.16
N THR A 54 13.98 18.22 16.32
CA THR A 54 13.23 18.62 17.53
C THR A 54 12.58 20.00 17.41
N ASN A 55 12.96 20.81 16.41
CA ASN A 55 12.38 22.14 16.19
C ASN A 55 11.02 22.07 15.48
N LEU A 56 10.63 20.90 14.97
CA LEU A 56 9.38 20.69 14.25
C LEU A 56 8.21 20.53 15.24
N ASN A 57 7.70 21.65 15.75
CA ASN A 57 6.68 21.67 16.82
C ASN A 57 5.29 21.17 16.39
N PHE A 58 5.03 21.00 15.09
CA PHE A 58 3.74 20.52 14.59
C PHE A 58 3.79 19.06 14.12
N LEU A 59 4.93 18.37 14.31
CA LEU A 59 5.13 17.03 13.81
C LEU A 59 4.28 16.04 14.60
N ASN A 60 3.26 15.48 13.93
CA ASN A 60 2.32 14.52 14.49
C ASN A 60 2.60 13.09 14.03
N LYS A 61 3.35 12.92 12.93
CA LYS A 61 3.71 11.61 12.40
C LYS A 61 5.15 11.61 11.90
N LEU A 62 5.91 10.63 12.35
CA LEU A 62 7.27 10.38 11.90
C LEU A 62 7.46 8.88 11.68
N ASP A 63 7.97 8.50 10.52
CA ASP A 63 8.41 7.14 10.24
C ASP A 63 9.79 7.17 9.56
N LEU A 64 10.79 6.62 10.26
CA LEU A 64 12.17 6.48 9.80
C LEU A 64 12.57 5.01 9.70
N SER A 65 11.61 4.08 9.81
CA SER A 65 11.87 2.65 9.91
C SER A 65 12.54 2.09 8.67
N TYR A 66 13.29 1.00 8.83
CA TYR A 66 13.98 0.32 7.73
C TYR A 66 14.91 1.25 6.94
N ASN A 67 15.93 1.78 7.62
CA ASN A 67 17.01 2.58 7.06
C ASN A 67 18.35 2.12 7.68
N HIS A 68 19.45 2.84 7.43
CA HIS A 68 20.76 2.59 8.03
C HIS A 68 21.17 3.70 9.01
N LEU A 69 20.20 4.31 9.70
CA LEU A 69 20.45 5.37 10.67
C LEU A 69 21.11 4.80 11.93
N GLU A 70 21.94 5.58 12.58
CA GLU A 70 22.70 5.17 13.77
C GLU A 70 22.73 6.25 14.86
N GLY A 71 23.13 5.86 16.07
CA GLY A 71 23.28 6.77 17.20
C GLY A 71 22.02 6.96 18.04
N LYS A 72 22.02 8.02 18.85
CA LYS A 72 20.97 8.26 19.84
C LYS A 72 19.78 9.00 19.22
N ILE A 73 18.56 8.54 19.51
CA ILE A 73 17.34 9.27 19.15
C ILE A 73 17.32 10.61 19.91
N PRO A 74 17.23 11.77 19.21
CA PRO A 74 17.13 13.08 19.85
C PRO A 74 15.97 13.11 20.85
N THR A 75 16.26 13.47 22.09
CA THR A 75 15.23 13.65 23.12
C THR A 75 14.57 15.02 22.94
N GLY A 76 13.59 15.08 22.04
CA GLY A 76 12.64 16.19 21.91
C GLY A 76 11.29 15.81 22.52
N THR A 77 10.50 16.81 22.92
CA THR A 77 9.18 16.62 23.60
C THR A 77 8.18 15.80 22.78
N GLN A 78 8.32 15.76 21.46
CA GLN A 78 7.40 15.02 20.55
C GLN A 78 7.95 13.68 20.07
N LEU A 79 9.28 13.53 19.92
CA LEU A 79 9.88 12.29 19.39
C LEU A 79 9.67 11.08 20.31
N GLN A 80 9.59 11.32 21.62
CA GLN A 80 9.33 10.28 22.61
C GLN A 80 7.87 9.82 22.63
N SER A 81 6.96 10.57 22.01
CA SER A 81 5.54 10.18 21.88
C SER A 81 5.27 9.28 20.68
N PHE A 82 6.22 9.20 19.74
CA PHE A 82 6.09 8.32 18.59
C PHE A 82 6.30 6.87 18.99
N ASP A 83 5.62 5.98 18.25
CA ASP A 83 5.71 4.55 18.49
C ASP A 83 7.13 4.05 18.18
N ALA A 84 7.58 3.04 18.91
CA ALA A 84 8.87 2.41 18.69
C ALA A 84 8.99 1.87 17.26
N SER A 85 7.86 1.49 16.64
CA SER A 85 7.78 1.02 15.26
C SER A 85 8.36 2.00 14.24
N SER A 86 8.23 3.31 14.48
CA SER A 86 8.77 4.39 13.63
C SER A 86 10.30 4.40 13.51
N PHE A 87 11.01 3.69 14.40
CA PHE A 87 12.47 3.68 14.44
C PHE A 87 13.07 2.27 14.21
N VAL A 88 12.23 1.24 14.08
CA VAL A 88 12.66 -0.16 13.89
C VAL A 88 13.46 -0.34 12.60
N GLY A 89 14.41 -1.28 12.60
CA GLY A 89 15.21 -1.58 11.42
C GLY A 89 16.28 -0.53 11.14
N ASN A 90 16.80 0.12 12.19
CA ASN A 90 17.95 1.01 12.20
C ASN A 90 18.88 0.63 13.37
N LYS A 91 20.08 1.22 13.45
CA LYS A 91 21.03 1.10 14.57
C LYS A 91 20.85 2.22 15.60
N LEU A 92 19.60 2.55 15.93
CA LEU A 92 19.25 3.64 16.82
C LEU A 92 19.08 3.16 18.27
N CYS A 93 19.42 4.02 19.23
CA CYS A 93 19.28 3.75 20.66
C CYS A 93 18.65 4.95 21.40
N GLY A 94 18.10 4.69 22.59
CA GLY A 94 17.40 5.64 23.44
C GLY A 94 15.88 5.60 23.30
N PRO A 95 15.12 6.21 24.23
CA PRO A 95 13.66 6.27 24.16
C PRO A 95 13.17 6.87 22.83
N PRO A 96 12.11 6.35 22.20
CA PRO A 96 11.15 5.32 22.68
C PRO A 96 11.62 3.86 22.53
N LEU A 97 12.85 3.60 22.06
CA LEU A 97 13.40 2.25 21.99
C LEU A 97 13.90 1.79 23.37
N LEU A 98 13.84 0.48 23.62
CA LEU A 98 14.31 -0.15 24.87
C LEU A 98 15.86 -0.25 24.94
N LEU A 99 16.55 0.00 23.83
CA LEU A 99 17.99 -0.11 23.72
C LEU A 99 18.68 1.15 24.28
N ASN A 100 19.58 1.01 25.26
CA ASN A 100 20.33 2.12 25.83
C ASN A 100 21.68 2.34 25.14
N CYS A 101 22.11 3.60 25.01
CA CYS A 101 23.31 3.99 24.28
C CYS A 101 24.62 3.92 25.09
N THR A 102 24.66 3.26 26.25
CA THR A 102 25.85 3.23 27.11
C THR A 102 26.85 2.17 26.65
N MET A 103 27.83 2.62 25.86
CA MET A 103 29.12 2.03 25.47
C MET A 103 29.09 0.63 24.82
N GLU A 104 29.61 0.57 23.59
CA GLU A 104 29.88 -0.64 22.81
C GLU A 104 30.54 -1.75 23.63
N GLY A 105 29.95 -2.94 23.61
CA GLY A 105 30.56 -4.12 24.20
C GLY A 105 29.63 -5.31 24.39
N GLU A 106 28.72 -5.55 23.45
CA GLU A 106 28.18 -6.87 23.09
C GLU A 106 27.06 -6.62 22.08
N VAL A 107 27.30 -7.04 20.84
CA VAL A 107 26.22 -7.65 20.07
C VAL A 107 25.63 -8.69 21.02
N PRO A 108 24.34 -8.65 21.39
CA PRO A 108 23.70 -9.84 21.89
C PRO A 108 23.68 -10.79 20.69
N ASP A 109 24.74 -11.59 20.57
CA ASP A 109 24.62 -12.89 19.95
C ASP A 109 23.44 -13.56 20.68
N ASP A 110 22.47 -13.95 19.87
CA ASP A 110 21.39 -14.89 20.17
C ASP A 110 21.40 -15.48 21.58
N ASP A 111 20.53 -14.97 22.46
CA ASP A 111 19.74 -15.78 23.40
C ASP A 111 18.98 -14.90 24.40
N ALA A 112 17.84 -14.36 23.97
CA ALA A 112 16.79 -13.95 24.90
C ALA A 112 15.40 -13.99 24.24
N ASN A 113 14.90 -15.22 24.07
CA ASN A 113 13.48 -15.55 24.01
C ASN A 113 12.68 -14.93 22.84
N ASP A 114 13.00 -15.41 21.63
CA ASP A 114 12.20 -15.28 20.41
C ASP A 114 10.90 -16.11 20.48
N ASN A 115 9.99 -15.74 21.39
CA ASN A 115 8.65 -16.36 21.44
C ASN A 115 7.49 -15.38 21.33
N GLU A 116 7.72 -14.08 21.09
CA GLU A 116 6.59 -13.12 21.02
C GLU A 116 6.58 -12.16 19.82
N LYS A 117 7.67 -12.01 19.05
CA LYS A 117 7.66 -11.18 17.82
C LYS A 117 7.74 -11.94 16.51
N GLU A 118 8.12 -13.22 16.52
CA GLU A 118 8.04 -14.06 15.33
C GLU A 118 6.59 -14.42 14.94
N ARG A 119 5.64 -14.48 15.86
CA ARG A 119 4.28 -14.97 15.54
C ARG A 119 3.47 -14.05 14.63
N LYS A 120 3.74 -12.74 14.62
CA LYS A 120 3.02 -11.78 13.76
C LYS A 120 3.57 -11.74 12.33
N ASN A 121 4.89 -11.88 12.15
CA ASN A 121 5.51 -11.91 10.82
C ASN A 121 5.44 -13.31 10.16
N HIS A 122 5.49 -14.40 10.94
CA HIS A 122 5.29 -15.76 10.41
C HIS A 122 3.88 -15.93 9.82
N GLY A 123 2.86 -15.33 10.46
CA GLY A 123 1.48 -15.38 9.97
C GLY A 123 1.32 -14.74 8.60
N VAL A 124 1.84 -13.52 8.39
CA VAL A 124 1.70 -12.79 7.12
C VAL A 124 2.53 -13.43 6.00
N LYS A 125 3.74 -13.94 6.31
CA LYS A 125 4.57 -14.65 5.32
C LYS A 125 3.92 -15.96 4.89
N TRP A 126 3.39 -16.76 5.81
CA TRP A 126 2.69 -18.02 5.47
C TRP A 126 1.41 -17.80 4.67
N LEU A 127 0.68 -16.71 4.94
CA LEU A 127 -0.46 -16.33 4.11
C LEU A 127 -0.02 -15.99 2.68
N PHE A 128 1.09 -15.27 2.50
CA PHE A 128 1.60 -14.96 1.17
C PHE A 128 2.06 -16.22 0.43
N VAL A 129 2.75 -17.13 1.14
CA VAL A 129 3.19 -18.42 0.60
C VAL A 129 1.97 -19.26 0.17
N SER A 130 0.93 -19.39 1.00
CA SER A 130 -0.26 -20.17 0.66
C SER A 130 -1.05 -19.58 -0.50
N VAL A 131 -1.15 -18.25 -0.59
CA VAL A 131 -1.77 -17.55 -1.73
C VAL A 131 -0.98 -17.77 -3.01
N ALA A 132 0.35 -17.68 -2.96
CA ALA A 132 1.21 -17.91 -4.13
C ALA A 132 1.08 -19.36 -4.64
N PHE A 133 1.13 -20.34 -3.74
CA PHE A 133 0.91 -21.75 -4.10
C PHE A 133 -0.50 -22.00 -4.63
N GLY A 134 -1.53 -21.37 -4.04
CA GLY A 134 -2.91 -21.46 -4.52
C GLY A 134 -3.09 -20.87 -5.92
N PHE A 135 -2.44 -19.75 -6.22
CA PHE A 135 -2.44 -19.17 -7.56
C PHE A 135 -1.71 -20.07 -8.56
N ILE A 136 -0.55 -20.63 -8.18
CA ILE A 136 0.20 -21.53 -9.07
C ILE A 136 -0.62 -22.79 -9.36
N VAL A 137 -1.12 -23.48 -8.33
CA VAL A 137 -1.86 -24.74 -8.50
C VAL A 137 -3.22 -24.50 -9.16
N GLY A 138 -3.96 -23.47 -8.75
CA GLY A 138 -5.28 -23.17 -9.28
C GLY A 138 -5.25 -22.61 -10.69
N PHE A 139 -4.44 -21.56 -10.92
CA PHE A 139 -4.37 -20.91 -12.23
C PHE A 139 -3.68 -21.81 -13.25
N TRP A 140 -2.51 -22.37 -12.94
CA TRP A 140 -1.77 -23.19 -13.90
C TRP A 140 -2.25 -24.65 -13.97
N GLY A 141 -2.88 -25.18 -12.92
CA GLY A 141 -3.51 -26.50 -12.98
C GLY A 141 -4.71 -26.54 -13.93
N PHE A 142 -5.44 -25.43 -14.06
CA PHE A 142 -6.59 -25.34 -14.97
C PHE A 142 -6.20 -24.80 -16.36
N VAL A 143 -5.32 -23.80 -16.41
CA VAL A 143 -4.90 -23.14 -17.66
C VAL A 143 -3.75 -23.88 -18.34
N GLY A 144 -2.82 -24.49 -17.60
CA GLY A 144 -1.67 -25.20 -18.13
C GLY A 144 -2.03 -26.34 -19.11
N PRO A 145 -3.04 -27.19 -18.81
CA PRO A 145 -3.50 -28.21 -19.75
C PRO A 145 -4.01 -27.65 -21.09
N LEU A 146 -4.51 -26.41 -21.12
CA LEU A 146 -4.97 -25.75 -22.36
C LEU A 146 -3.82 -25.35 -23.28
N PHE A 147 -2.60 -25.16 -22.76
CA PHE A 147 -1.42 -24.84 -23.55
C PHE A 147 -0.68 -26.10 -24.06
N ILE A 148 -0.78 -27.21 -23.33
CA ILE A 148 -0.06 -28.46 -23.64
C ILE A 148 -0.84 -29.33 -24.63
N PHE A 149 -2.17 -29.44 -24.47
CA PHE A 149 -2.99 -30.34 -25.28
C PHE A 149 -3.82 -29.58 -26.30
N LYS A 150 -3.39 -29.64 -27.57
CA LYS A 150 -4.05 -29.01 -28.72
C LYS A 150 -5.55 -29.37 -28.81
N SER A 151 -5.92 -30.60 -28.46
CA SER A 151 -7.32 -31.07 -28.49
C SER A 151 -8.19 -30.44 -27.39
N TRP A 152 -7.64 -30.23 -26.20
CA TRP A 152 -8.36 -29.60 -25.08
C TRP A 152 -8.63 -28.12 -25.37
N ARG A 153 -7.65 -27.44 -25.96
CA ARG A 153 -7.82 -26.07 -26.47
C ARG A 153 -9.01 -25.95 -27.42
N TYR A 154 -9.13 -26.83 -28.42
CA TYR A 154 -10.25 -26.79 -29.35
C TYR A 154 -11.61 -27.11 -28.71
N ALA A 155 -11.65 -28.06 -27.77
CA ALA A 155 -12.88 -28.39 -27.04
C ALA A 155 -13.33 -27.21 -26.15
N TYR A 156 -12.39 -26.57 -25.45
CA TYR A 156 -12.64 -25.42 -24.59
C TYR A 156 -13.17 -24.21 -25.39
N TYR A 157 -12.52 -23.85 -26.50
CA TYR A 157 -13.02 -22.76 -27.35
C TYR A 157 -14.40 -23.04 -27.94
N ARG A 158 -14.67 -24.28 -28.39
CA ARG A 158 -16.01 -24.65 -28.86
C ARG A 158 -17.09 -24.54 -27.79
N PHE A 159 -16.77 -24.91 -26.55
CA PHE A 159 -17.69 -24.76 -25.43
C PHE A 159 -17.99 -23.28 -25.14
N LEU A 160 -16.95 -22.43 -25.09
CA LEU A 160 -17.12 -20.99 -24.87
C LEU A 160 -17.96 -20.34 -25.98
N ASP A 161 -17.73 -20.70 -27.23
CA ASP A 161 -18.52 -20.20 -28.36
C ASP A 161 -20.00 -20.60 -28.26
N ASP A 162 -20.30 -21.84 -27.84
CA ASP A 162 -21.68 -22.31 -27.62
C ASP A 162 -22.38 -21.53 -26.49
N VAL A 163 -21.68 -21.31 -25.36
CA VAL A 163 -22.21 -20.53 -24.24
C VAL A 163 -22.42 -19.08 -24.63
N TRP A 164 -21.46 -18.47 -25.31
CA TRP A 164 -21.55 -17.09 -25.78
C TRP A 164 -22.72 -16.91 -26.74
N TYR A 165 -22.89 -17.81 -27.71
CA TYR A 165 -23.99 -17.76 -28.66
C TYR A 165 -25.37 -17.90 -27.99
N LYS A 166 -25.48 -18.76 -26.97
CA LYS A 166 -26.71 -18.91 -26.17
C LYS A 166 -27.01 -17.65 -25.37
N LEU A 167 -26.01 -17.05 -24.72
CA LEU A 167 -26.17 -15.81 -23.97
C LEU A 167 -26.56 -14.64 -24.89
N GLN A 168 -25.92 -14.52 -26.05
CA GLN A 168 -26.21 -13.47 -27.02
C GLN A 168 -27.61 -13.63 -27.63
N SER A 169 -28.05 -14.87 -27.89
CA SER A 169 -29.41 -15.15 -28.34
C SER A 169 -30.45 -14.80 -27.27
N CYS A 170 -30.18 -15.15 -26.01
CA CYS A 170 -31.05 -14.82 -24.88
C CYS A 170 -31.15 -13.30 -24.66
N MET A 171 -30.02 -12.60 -24.68
CA MET A 171 -29.96 -11.14 -24.60
C MET A 171 -30.74 -10.47 -25.73
N ARG A 172 -30.62 -10.97 -26.97
CA ARG A 172 -31.35 -10.43 -28.13
C ARG A 172 -32.87 -10.61 -27.98
N LEU A 173 -33.32 -11.79 -27.52
CA LEU A 173 -34.74 -12.07 -27.29
C LEU A 173 -35.32 -11.23 -26.14
N TYR A 174 -34.57 -11.12 -25.04
CA TYR A 174 -34.98 -10.30 -23.89
C TYR A 174 -35.15 -8.82 -24.28
N VAL A 175 -34.17 -8.27 -25.01
CA VAL A 175 -34.25 -6.88 -25.50
C VAL A 175 -35.42 -6.68 -26.47
N SER A 176 -35.69 -7.65 -27.36
CA SER A 176 -36.85 -7.55 -28.26
C SER A 176 -38.18 -7.59 -27.50
N ASP A 177 -38.33 -8.45 -26.49
CA ASP A 177 -39.56 -8.56 -25.72
C ASP A 177 -39.83 -7.30 -24.90
N VAL A 178 -38.79 -6.74 -24.29
CA VAL A 178 -38.87 -5.46 -23.56
C VAL A 178 -39.25 -4.32 -24.51
N LEU A 179 -38.62 -4.23 -25.69
CA LEU A 179 -38.95 -3.19 -26.68
C LEU A 179 -40.39 -3.31 -27.20
N ILE A 180 -40.88 -4.52 -27.46
CA ILE A 180 -42.26 -4.78 -27.89
C ILE A 180 -43.24 -4.36 -26.79
N PHE A 181 -42.95 -4.66 -25.53
CA PHE A 181 -43.77 -4.26 -24.38
C PHE A 181 -43.88 -2.73 -24.27
N TRP A 182 -42.75 -2.01 -24.32
CA TRP A 182 -42.73 -0.54 -24.26
C TRP A 182 -43.45 0.10 -25.45
N TRP A 183 -43.26 -0.44 -26.65
CA TRP A 183 -43.92 0.08 -27.84
C TRP A 183 -45.44 -0.16 -27.84
N SER A 184 -45.89 -1.32 -27.34
CA SER A 184 -47.31 -1.62 -27.12
C SER A 184 -47.93 -0.65 -26.11
N ASN A 185 -47.26 -0.41 -24.98
CA ASN A 185 -47.72 0.50 -23.94
C ASN A 185 -47.78 1.96 -24.45
N ALA A 186 -46.77 2.42 -25.19
CA ALA A 186 -46.74 3.75 -25.78
C ALA A 186 -47.89 3.97 -26.79
N ARG A 187 -48.23 2.97 -27.60
CA ARG A 187 -49.41 3.04 -28.49
C ARG A 187 -50.73 3.01 -27.74
N GLY A 188 -50.82 2.23 -26.66
CA GLY A 188 -52.00 2.20 -25.79
C GLY A 188 -52.31 3.58 -25.20
N GLN A 189 -51.29 4.31 -24.72
CA GLN A 189 -51.46 5.66 -24.19
C GLN A 189 -51.83 6.71 -25.25
N GLN A 190 -51.30 6.59 -26.47
CA GLN A 190 -51.66 7.50 -27.58
C GLN A 190 -53.13 7.31 -28.03
N LEU A 191 -53.62 6.07 -28.10
CA LEU A 191 -55.01 5.79 -28.46
C LEU A 191 -55.99 6.29 -27.38
N LEU A 192 -55.66 6.14 -26.09
CA LEU A 192 -56.48 6.65 -24.99
C LEU A 192 -56.54 8.19 -24.97
N GLY A 193 -55.43 8.87 -25.30
CA GLY A 193 -55.40 10.33 -25.44
C GLY A 193 -56.25 10.86 -26.61
N LEU A 194 -56.30 10.14 -27.73
CA LEU A 194 -57.13 10.49 -28.89
C LEU A 194 -58.63 10.27 -28.66
N ILE A 195 -59.01 9.30 -27.83
CA ILE A 195 -60.42 9.04 -27.48
C ILE A 195 -60.94 10.08 -26.46
N ALA A 196 -60.06 10.66 -25.63
CA ALA A 196 -60.43 11.65 -24.62
C ALA A 196 -60.62 13.09 -25.16
N ILE A 197 -60.33 13.35 -26.43
CA ILE A 197 -60.38 14.70 -27.05
C ILE A 197 -61.61 14.85 -28.01
N LYS A 198 -62.54 13.90 -28.01
CA LYS A 198 -63.73 13.92 -28.90
C LYS A 198 -65.02 13.85 -28.09
#